data_AF-A0A6M8HSF4-F1
#
_entry.id   AF-A0A6M8HSF4-F1
#
_cell.length_a   1.000
_cell.length_b   1.000
_cell.length_c   1.000
_cell.angle_alpha   90.00
_cell.angle_beta   90.00
_cell.angle_gamma   90.00
#
_symmetry.space_group_name_H-M   'P 1'
#
loop_
_entity.id
_entity.type
_entity.pdbx_description
1 polymer ?
#
loop_
_entity_poly.entity_id
_entity_poly.type
_entity_poly.pdbx_seq_one_letter_code
_entity_poly.pdbx_strand_id
1 'polypeptide(L)'
;MKKHSKPRRLFLLAIILGSGASTIAAGSDASGQASPYPAQHVSPIVGTWIVKHRNAPFPFHMYVFNADHTMQQANPDAGDAQTSDSDGKGVWADKGDHLVGKWVEIIANRSTHKYSGSGEFTYDIVVNGDKLTGSGSFLAFDAEGTSVGRPLPSPFTGTRVTVP
;
A
#
# COMPACT_ATOMS: atom_id res chain seq x y z
N MET A 1 35.23 11.93 -40.08
CA MET A 1 34.16 12.82 -39.57
C MET A 1 34.23 12.86 -38.06
N LYS A 2 34.38 14.05 -37.46
CA LYS A 2 34.68 14.27 -36.04
C LYS A 2 33.42 14.15 -35.16
N LYS A 3 33.53 13.39 -34.06
CA LYS A 3 32.56 13.30 -32.96
C LYS A 3 32.51 14.64 -32.23
N HIS A 4 31.33 15.26 -32.14
CA HIS A 4 31.08 16.38 -31.24
C HIS A 4 30.13 15.94 -30.12
N SER A 5 30.69 15.79 -28.91
CA SER A 5 29.94 15.64 -27.66
C SER A 5 29.38 16.99 -27.22
N LYS A 6 28.08 17.06 -26.91
CA LYS A 6 27.46 18.24 -26.29
C LYS A 6 27.72 18.28 -24.78
N PRO A 7 27.94 19.46 -24.17
CA PRO A 7 28.22 19.59 -22.75
C PRO A 7 26.94 19.48 -21.90
N ARG A 8 27.08 18.85 -20.73
CA ARG A 8 26.06 18.78 -19.67
C ARG A 8 25.89 20.15 -19.03
N ARG A 9 24.65 20.66 -18.97
CA ARG A 9 24.31 21.87 -18.21
C ARG A 9 24.04 21.50 -16.76
N LEU A 10 24.85 22.08 -15.88
CA LEU A 10 24.71 22.07 -14.43
C LEU A 10 23.58 23.05 -14.06
N PHE A 11 22.48 22.58 -13.48
CA PHE A 11 21.49 23.46 -12.86
C PHE A 11 21.78 23.54 -11.36
N LEU A 12 22.25 24.71 -10.92
CA LEU A 12 22.25 25.12 -9.53
C LEU A 12 20.80 25.40 -9.13
N LEU A 13 20.28 24.67 -8.14
CA LEU A 13 19.04 25.01 -7.46
C LEU A 13 19.40 25.83 -6.21
N ALA A 14 19.14 27.13 -6.27
CA ALA A 14 19.23 28.02 -5.12
C ALA A 14 17.99 27.83 -4.24
N ILE A 15 18.17 27.31 -3.03
CA ILE A 15 17.12 27.26 -2.01
C ILE A 15 17.18 28.57 -1.23
N ILE A 16 16.16 29.41 -1.41
CA ILE A 16 15.94 30.61 -0.59
C ILE A 16 15.26 30.15 0.70
N LEU A 17 16.00 30.23 1.82
CA LEU A 17 15.46 30.09 3.17
C LEU A 17 14.69 31.36 3.54
N GLY A 18 13.37 31.30 3.44
CA GLY A 18 12.47 32.33 3.99
C GLY A 18 12.26 32.09 5.49
N SER A 19 12.89 32.91 6.33
CA SER A 19 12.64 32.97 7.77
C SER A 19 11.34 33.73 8.04
N GLY A 20 10.23 33.01 8.13
CA GLY A 20 8.97 33.52 8.66
C GLY A 20 8.97 33.45 10.18
N ALA A 21 9.03 34.60 10.84
CA ALA A 21 8.80 34.71 12.27
C ALA A 21 7.30 34.49 12.56
N SER A 22 6.95 33.35 13.16
CA SER A 22 5.61 33.13 13.69
C SER A 22 5.53 33.67 15.12
N THR A 23 4.68 34.66 15.33
CA THR A 23 4.28 35.13 16.67
C THR A 23 3.48 34.04 17.38
N ILE A 24 4.05 33.48 18.45
CA ILE A 24 3.35 32.56 19.35
C ILE A 24 2.43 33.41 20.25
N ALA A 25 1.13 33.39 19.97
CA ALA A 25 0.13 33.87 20.92
C ALA A 25 -0.09 32.76 21.95
N ALA A 26 0.33 33.01 23.19
CA ALA A 26 0.00 32.19 24.35
C ALA A 26 -1.50 32.39 24.66
N GLY A 27 -2.31 31.38 24.32
CA GLY A 27 -3.73 31.32 24.63
C GLY A 27 -3.99 30.34 25.76
N SER A 28 -4.22 30.92 26.95
CA SER A 28 -5.10 30.55 28.06
C SER A 28 -5.43 29.07 28.34
N ASP A 29 -5.22 28.72 29.61
CA ASP A 29 -5.72 27.54 30.32
C ASP A 29 -7.13 27.10 29.91
N ALA A 30 -7.22 25.94 29.26
CA ALA A 30 -8.44 25.14 29.21
C ALA A 30 -8.29 24.02 30.24
N SER A 31 -8.81 24.26 31.43
CA SER A 31 -9.12 23.22 32.41
C SER A 31 -10.15 22.25 31.81
N GLY A 32 -9.99 20.97 32.16
CA GLY A 32 -10.54 19.84 31.41
C GLY A 32 -12.05 19.81 31.25
N GLN A 33 -12.47 19.65 30.00
CA GLN A 33 -13.61 18.82 29.64
C GLN A 33 -13.08 17.77 28.69
N ALA A 34 -13.01 16.51 29.15
CA ALA A 34 -12.82 15.38 28.27
C ALA A 34 -13.94 15.43 27.24
N SER A 35 -13.59 15.80 26.02
CA SER A 35 -14.51 15.76 24.89
C SER A 35 -15.07 14.34 24.82
N PRO A 36 -16.40 14.14 24.82
CA PRO A 36 -16.99 12.83 24.59
C PRO A 36 -16.81 12.52 23.10
N TYR A 37 -15.58 12.21 22.69
CA TYR A 37 -15.37 11.62 21.39
C TYR A 37 -16.19 10.33 21.39
N PRO A 38 -17.17 10.18 20.48
CA PRO A 38 -17.87 8.92 20.34
C PRO A 38 -16.83 7.82 20.18
N ALA A 39 -17.04 6.68 20.85
CA ALA A 39 -16.15 5.53 20.74
C ALA A 39 -15.86 5.32 19.25
N GLN A 40 -14.59 5.51 18.87
CA GLN A 40 -14.19 5.52 17.48
C GLN A 40 -14.55 4.14 16.92
N HIS A 41 -15.48 4.09 15.97
CA HIS A 41 -15.89 2.84 15.36
C HIS A 41 -14.68 2.27 14.62
N VAL A 42 -14.03 1.29 15.23
CA VAL A 42 -12.90 0.59 14.61
C VAL A 42 -13.49 -0.42 13.64
N SER A 43 -13.26 -0.20 12.35
CA SER A 43 -13.70 -1.13 11.31
C SER A 43 -13.13 -2.53 11.60
N PRO A 44 -13.94 -3.61 11.48
CA PRO A 44 -13.51 -4.96 11.85
C PRO A 44 -12.32 -5.47 11.02
N ILE A 45 -12.00 -4.84 9.90
CA ILE A 45 -10.83 -5.20 9.09
C ILE A 45 -9.49 -4.82 9.74
N VAL A 46 -9.46 -3.83 10.64
CA VAL A 46 -8.21 -3.31 11.20
C VAL A 46 -7.44 -4.44 11.90
N GLY A 47 -6.16 -4.58 11.56
CA GLY A 47 -5.28 -5.63 12.07
C GLY A 47 -4.48 -6.35 11.00
N THR A 48 -3.88 -7.47 11.39
CA THR A 48 -3.01 -8.28 10.54
C THR A 48 -3.71 -9.58 10.14
N TRP A 49 -3.54 -9.98 8.88
CA TRP A 49 -4.23 -11.11 8.27
C TRP A 49 -3.29 -11.96 7.44
N ILE A 50 -3.44 -13.29 7.55
CA ILE A 50 -2.90 -14.23 6.56
C ILE A 50 -3.97 -14.39 5.48
N VAL A 51 -3.66 -14.01 4.25
CA VAL A 51 -4.58 -14.03 3.12
C VAL A 51 -4.13 -15.06 2.10
N LYS A 52 -5.05 -15.91 1.66
CA LYS A 52 -4.85 -16.91 0.62
C LYS A 52 -5.52 -16.49 -0.68
N HIS A 53 -4.72 -16.18 -1.70
CA HIS A 53 -5.16 -15.92 -3.08
C HIS A 53 -5.11 -17.23 -3.88
N ARG A 54 -6.24 -17.64 -4.46
CA ARG A 54 -6.32 -18.92 -5.19
C ARG A 54 -5.51 -18.93 -6.49
N ASN A 55 -5.43 -17.78 -7.15
CA ASN A 55 -4.88 -17.64 -8.49
C ASN A 55 -3.52 -16.92 -8.51
N ALA A 56 -2.97 -16.58 -7.34
CA ALA A 56 -1.67 -15.95 -7.25
C ALA A 56 -0.55 -17.00 -7.44
N PRO A 57 0.58 -16.62 -8.06
CA PRO A 57 1.77 -17.47 -8.11
C PRO A 57 2.25 -17.88 -6.71
N PHE A 58 2.11 -16.96 -5.74
CA PHE A 58 2.30 -17.20 -4.31
C PHE A 58 0.94 -17.15 -3.64
N PRO A 59 0.38 -18.28 -3.19
CA PRO A 59 -0.98 -18.26 -2.72
C PRO A 59 -1.14 -17.58 -1.36
N PHE A 60 -0.10 -17.42 -0.55
CA PHE A 60 -0.20 -16.85 0.80
C PHE A 60 0.50 -15.49 0.90
N HIS A 61 -0.19 -14.53 1.50
CA HIS A 61 0.30 -13.17 1.71
C HIS A 61 -0.05 -12.69 3.12
N MET A 62 0.73 -11.73 3.62
CA MET A 62 0.43 -10.99 4.85
C MET A 62 -0.17 -9.65 4.47
N TYR A 63 -1.37 -9.36 4.98
CA TYR A 63 -2.04 -8.07 4.81
C TYR A 63 -2.16 -7.37 6.16
N VAL A 64 -1.86 -6.08 6.19
CA VAL A 64 -2.08 -5.21 7.35
C VAL A 64 -3.02 -4.11 6.94
N PHE A 65 -4.15 -3.98 7.64
CA PHE A 65 -5.09 -2.88 7.48
C PHE A 65 -5.00 -1.97 8.70
N ASN A 66 -4.61 -0.71 8.47
CA ASN A 66 -4.41 0.27 9.53
C ASN A 66 -5.68 1.10 9.74
N ALA A 67 -5.90 1.58 10.96
CA ALA A 67 -7.08 2.37 11.33
C ALA A 67 -7.17 3.73 10.60
N ASP A 68 -6.08 4.19 9.99
CA ASP A 68 -6.00 5.42 9.18
C ASP A 68 -6.41 5.21 7.72
N HIS A 69 -7.02 4.06 7.40
CA HIS A 69 -7.46 3.68 6.07
C HIS A 69 -6.32 3.36 5.08
N THR A 70 -5.10 3.16 5.57
CA THR A 70 -4.00 2.61 4.77
C THR A 70 -3.94 1.08 4.90
N MET A 71 -3.28 0.44 3.92
CA MET A 71 -2.97 -0.99 3.98
C MET A 71 -1.57 -1.29 3.45
N GLN A 72 -1.01 -2.39 3.93
CA GLN A 72 0.28 -2.91 3.48
C GLN A 72 0.16 -4.40 3.15
N GLN A 73 0.94 -4.83 2.16
CA GLN A 73 1.23 -6.22 1.86
C GLN A 73 2.70 -6.34 1.45
N ALA A 74 3.29 -7.50 1.65
CA ALA A 74 4.55 -7.86 1.02
C ALA A 74 4.48 -9.31 0.55
N ASN A 75 5.20 -9.62 -0.52
CA ASN A 75 5.48 -11.01 -0.87
C ASN A 75 6.72 -11.47 -0.09
N PRO A 76 6.77 -12.75 0.32
CA PRO A 76 7.93 -13.26 1.02
C PRO A 76 9.17 -13.16 0.12
N ASP A 77 10.31 -12.87 0.75
CA ASP A 77 11.62 -12.81 0.08
C ASP A 77 11.91 -14.13 -0.67
N ALA A 78 11.50 -15.30 -0.16
CA ALA A 78 11.64 -16.57 -0.87
C ALA A 78 10.28 -17.11 -1.37
N GLY A 79 10.10 -17.13 -2.70
CA GLY A 79 8.93 -17.67 -3.37
C GLY A 79 9.16 -17.77 -4.88
N ASP A 80 9.52 -16.66 -5.51
CA ASP A 80 9.92 -16.57 -6.92
C ASP A 80 11.41 -16.25 -7.05
N ALA A 81 12.08 -16.85 -8.04
CA ALA A 81 13.44 -16.45 -8.39
C ALA A 81 13.48 -15.12 -9.16
N GLN A 82 12.35 -14.66 -9.72
CA GLN A 82 12.28 -13.51 -10.62
C GLN A 82 11.62 -12.27 -10.01
N THR A 83 10.53 -12.42 -9.23
CA THR A 83 9.63 -11.31 -8.86
C THR A 83 9.23 -11.26 -7.37
N SER A 84 9.84 -12.08 -6.50
CA SER A 84 9.42 -12.19 -5.09
C SER A 84 9.75 -10.97 -4.24
N ASP A 85 10.58 -10.05 -4.74
CA ASP A 85 11.00 -8.84 -4.04
C ASP A 85 10.00 -7.72 -4.34
N SER A 86 8.92 -7.68 -3.55
CA SER A 86 7.84 -6.73 -3.80
C SER A 86 7.19 -6.20 -2.53
N ASP A 87 6.79 -4.94 -2.57
CA ASP A 87 6.18 -4.21 -1.45
C ASP A 87 4.92 -3.48 -1.93
N GLY A 88 3.78 -3.84 -1.33
CA GLY A 88 2.47 -3.33 -1.64
C GLY A 88 1.97 -2.35 -0.59
N LYS A 89 1.48 -1.19 -1.05
CA LYS A 89 0.84 -0.18 -0.20
C LYS A 89 -0.43 0.33 -0.84
N GLY A 90 -1.42 0.62 -0.01
CA GLY A 90 -2.72 1.01 -0.52
C GLY A 90 -3.58 1.75 0.47
N VAL A 91 -4.82 1.93 0.04
CA VAL A 91 -5.88 2.52 0.83
C VAL A 91 -7.13 1.66 0.76
N TRP A 92 -7.98 1.78 1.76
CA TRP A 92 -9.28 1.12 1.82
C TRP A 92 -10.34 2.08 2.36
N ALA A 93 -11.60 1.74 2.16
CA ALA A 93 -12.74 2.49 2.68
C ALA A 93 -13.83 1.53 3.12
N ASP A 94 -14.37 1.79 4.31
CA ASP A 94 -15.56 1.11 4.81
C ASP A 94 -16.79 1.52 3.99
N LYS A 95 -17.61 0.52 3.60
CA LYS A 95 -18.87 0.69 2.87
C LYS A 95 -20.08 0.16 3.64
N GLY A 96 -19.91 -0.11 4.94
CA GLY A 96 -20.95 -0.59 5.84
C GLY A 96 -20.84 -2.10 6.05
N ASP A 97 -21.34 -2.89 5.09
CA ASP A 97 -21.35 -4.35 5.15
C ASP A 97 -20.11 -5.01 4.53
N HIS A 98 -19.38 -4.26 3.72
CA HIS A 98 -18.11 -4.65 3.11
C HIS A 98 -17.16 -3.45 3.09
N LEU A 99 -15.94 -3.68 2.64
CA LEU A 99 -14.96 -2.63 2.36
C LEU A 99 -14.43 -2.79 0.95
N VAL A 100 -14.05 -1.67 0.37
CA VAL A 100 -13.37 -1.62 -0.93
C VAL A 100 -11.99 -1.02 -0.74
N GLY A 101 -11.05 -1.43 -1.58
CA GLY A 101 -9.72 -0.82 -1.54
C GLY A 101 -8.91 -1.06 -2.79
N LYS A 102 -7.75 -0.42 -2.81
CA LYS A 102 -6.74 -0.60 -3.84
C LYS A 102 -5.37 -0.55 -3.20
N TRP A 103 -4.49 -1.45 -3.60
CA TRP A 103 -3.06 -1.33 -3.34
C TRP A 103 -2.25 -1.39 -4.62
N VAL A 104 -1.06 -0.79 -4.56
CA VAL A 104 -0.05 -0.82 -5.61
C VAL A 104 1.19 -1.49 -5.04
N GLU A 105 1.71 -2.45 -5.78
CA GLU A 105 2.93 -3.18 -5.48
C GLU A 105 4.05 -2.72 -6.41
N ILE A 106 5.19 -2.38 -5.84
CA ILE A 106 6.43 -2.15 -6.57
C ILE A 106 7.20 -3.47 -6.62
N ILE A 107 7.59 -3.88 -7.82
CA ILE A 107 8.27 -5.15 -8.07
C ILE A 107 9.71 -4.87 -8.47
N ALA A 108 10.65 -5.51 -7.78
CA ALA A 108 12.04 -5.52 -8.15
C ALA A 108 12.43 -6.89 -8.74
N ASN A 109 13.29 -6.86 -9.76
CA ASN A 109 13.93 -8.07 -10.24
C ASN A 109 14.97 -8.52 -9.20
N ARG A 110 14.75 -9.71 -8.64
CA ARG A 110 15.59 -10.25 -7.56
C ARG A 110 17.08 -10.33 -7.89
N SER A 111 17.41 -10.73 -9.12
CA SER A 111 18.81 -10.95 -9.52
C SER A 111 19.58 -9.65 -9.73
N THR A 112 18.90 -8.60 -10.16
CA THR A 112 19.54 -7.31 -10.52
C THR A 112 19.25 -6.20 -9.52
N HIS A 113 18.31 -6.41 -8.62
CA HIS A 113 17.77 -5.43 -7.67
C HIS A 113 17.25 -4.15 -8.34
N LYS A 114 16.87 -4.24 -9.62
CA LYS A 114 16.31 -3.12 -10.39
C LYS A 114 14.79 -3.19 -10.35
N TYR A 115 14.16 -2.03 -10.38
CA TYR A 115 12.73 -1.93 -10.66
C TYR A 115 12.39 -2.68 -11.95
N SER A 116 11.39 -3.55 -11.88
CA SER A 116 10.93 -4.35 -13.03
C SER A 116 9.49 -4.08 -13.42
N GLY A 117 8.74 -3.31 -12.62
CA GLY A 117 7.35 -2.99 -12.88
C GLY A 117 6.54 -2.83 -11.62
N SER A 118 5.22 -2.75 -11.79
CA SER A 118 4.28 -2.63 -10.69
C SER A 118 3.05 -3.49 -10.89
N GLY A 119 2.31 -3.71 -9.81
CA GLY A 119 1.01 -4.35 -9.81
C GLY A 119 -0.02 -3.45 -9.16
N GLU A 120 -1.23 -3.41 -9.69
CA GLU A 120 -2.38 -2.79 -9.04
C GLU A 120 -3.43 -3.84 -8.71
N PHE A 121 -3.86 -3.87 -7.45
CA PHE A 121 -4.94 -4.75 -7.01
C PHE A 121 -6.09 -3.94 -6.44
N THR A 122 -7.25 -4.03 -7.07
CA THR A 122 -8.51 -3.47 -6.54
C THR A 122 -9.36 -4.59 -5.97
N TYR A 123 -9.94 -4.40 -4.80
CA TYR A 123 -10.61 -5.46 -4.06
C TYR A 123 -11.87 -5.00 -3.31
N ASP A 124 -12.67 -6.00 -2.98
CA ASP A 124 -13.85 -5.97 -2.13
C ASP A 124 -13.72 -7.08 -1.06
N ILE A 125 -13.96 -6.75 0.21
CA ILE A 125 -13.83 -7.67 1.34
C ILE A 125 -15.03 -7.59 2.26
N VAL A 126 -15.51 -8.77 2.67
CA VAL A 126 -16.43 -8.95 3.80
C VAL A 126 -15.67 -9.58 4.96
N VAL A 127 -15.85 -9.03 6.15
CA VAL A 127 -15.24 -9.52 7.40
C VAL A 127 -16.30 -10.14 8.30
N ASN A 128 -16.03 -11.34 8.80
CA ASN A 128 -16.86 -12.02 9.78
C ASN A 128 -15.97 -12.53 10.93
N GLY A 129 -15.89 -11.74 12.01
CA GLY A 129 -14.99 -11.99 13.14
C GLY A 129 -13.52 -12.05 12.71
N ASP A 130 -12.91 -13.23 12.83
CA ASP A 130 -11.50 -13.49 12.49
C ASP A 130 -11.32 -14.13 11.12
N LYS A 131 -12.36 -14.07 10.27
CA LYS A 131 -12.33 -14.52 8.89
C LYS A 131 -12.66 -13.37 7.97
N LEU A 132 -12.00 -13.36 6.81
CA LEU A 132 -12.40 -12.50 5.71
C LEU A 132 -12.56 -13.33 4.43
N THR A 133 -13.46 -12.87 3.57
CA THR A 133 -13.61 -13.34 2.20
C THR A 133 -13.61 -12.13 1.29
N GLY A 134 -12.94 -12.23 0.16
CA GLY A 134 -12.90 -11.13 -0.79
C GLY A 134 -12.69 -11.58 -2.21
N SER A 135 -12.86 -10.62 -3.10
CA SER A 135 -12.52 -10.76 -4.49
C SER A 135 -11.84 -9.49 -4.96
N GLY A 136 -10.97 -9.62 -5.94
CA GLY A 136 -10.32 -8.47 -6.53
C GLY A 136 -9.83 -8.76 -7.93
N SER A 137 -9.18 -7.76 -8.50
CA SER A 137 -8.62 -7.82 -9.84
C SER A 137 -7.21 -7.25 -9.82
N PHE A 138 -6.26 -8.00 -10.36
CA PHE A 138 -4.85 -7.62 -10.45
C PHE A 138 -4.48 -7.20 -11.86
N LEU A 139 -3.86 -6.04 -12.03
CA LEU A 139 -3.29 -5.58 -13.30
C LEU A 139 -1.79 -5.36 -13.14
N ALA A 140 -0.99 -6.01 -13.98
CA ALA A 140 0.45 -5.86 -14.00
C ALA A 140 0.88 -4.76 -14.97
N PHE A 141 2.00 -4.12 -14.66
CA PHE A 141 2.64 -3.10 -15.48
C PHE A 141 4.13 -3.39 -15.60
N ASP A 142 4.70 -3.12 -16.78
CA ASP A 142 6.14 -3.21 -17.01
C ASP A 142 6.90 -2.00 -16.42
N ALA A 143 8.22 -1.96 -16.62
CA ALA A 143 9.08 -0.91 -16.09
C ALA A 143 8.77 0.48 -16.67
N GLU A 144 8.13 0.52 -17.84
CA GLU A 144 7.70 1.74 -18.53
C GLU A 144 6.29 2.19 -18.09
N GLY A 145 5.61 1.38 -17.27
CA GLY A 145 4.24 1.64 -16.83
C GLY A 145 3.17 1.22 -17.84
N THR A 146 3.52 0.38 -18.81
CA THR A 146 2.57 -0.19 -19.78
C THR A 146 1.93 -1.43 -19.18
N SER A 147 0.61 -1.54 -19.30
CA SER A 147 -0.11 -2.71 -18.79
C SER A 147 0.30 -4.00 -19.53
N VAL A 148 0.67 -5.03 -18.77
CA VAL A 148 1.03 -6.35 -19.29
C VAL A 148 -0.20 -7.27 -19.17
N GLY A 149 -1.00 -7.30 -20.25
CA GLY A 149 -2.18 -8.15 -20.35
C GLY A 149 -3.46 -7.50 -19.80
N ARG A 150 -4.41 -8.35 -19.40
CA ARG A 150 -5.71 -7.93 -18.88
C ARG A 150 -5.79 -8.13 -17.36
N PRO A 151 -6.66 -7.39 -16.66
CA PRO A 151 -6.87 -7.62 -15.23
C PRO A 151 -7.26 -9.07 -14.93
N LEU A 152 -6.61 -9.67 -13.93
CA LEU A 152 -6.78 -11.06 -13.53
C LEU A 152 -7.68 -11.14 -12.28
N PRO A 153 -8.80 -11.89 -12.33
CA PRO A 153 -9.64 -12.07 -11.16
C PRO A 153 -8.93 -12.91 -10.10
N SER A 154 -9.02 -12.47 -8.85
CA SER A 154 -8.38 -13.13 -7.72
C SER A 154 -9.36 -13.20 -6.55
N PRO A 155 -10.14 -14.29 -6.42
CA PRO A 155 -10.84 -14.57 -5.17
C PRO A 155 -9.82 -14.93 -4.08
N PHE A 156 -10.09 -14.48 -2.86
CA PHE A 156 -9.24 -14.76 -1.72
C PHE A 156 -10.03 -14.92 -0.42
N THR A 157 -9.38 -15.54 0.55
CA THR A 157 -9.89 -15.73 1.92
C THR A 157 -8.78 -15.39 2.90
N GLY A 158 -9.12 -15.01 4.12
CA GLY A 158 -8.10 -14.69 5.12
C GLY A 158 -8.51 -15.06 6.54
N THR A 159 -7.51 -15.17 7.40
CA THR A 159 -7.68 -15.38 8.84
C THR A 159 -6.87 -14.35 9.60
N ARG A 160 -7.46 -13.80 10.66
CA ARG A 160 -6.79 -12.82 11.52
C ARG A 160 -5.62 -13.47 12.25
N VAL A 161 -4.53 -12.72 12.37
CA VAL A 161 -3.41 -13.07 13.25
C VAL A 161 -3.73 -12.57 14.65
N THR A 162 -3.67 -13.47 15.63
CA THR A 162 -3.93 -13.15 17.05
C THR A 162 -2.72 -13.53 17.90
N VAL A 163 -2.58 -12.89 19.05
CA VAL A 163 -1.72 -13.40 20.12
C VAL A 163 -2.41 -14.59 20.82
N PRO A 164 -1.65 -15.54 21.39
CA PRO A 164 -2.20 -16.62 22.22
C PRO A 164 -2.94 -16.10 23.47
#